data_AF-A0A8H4IXF3-F1
#
_entry.id   AF-A0A8H4IXF3-F1
#
_cell.length_a   1.000
_cell.length_b   1.000
_cell.length_c   1.000
_cell.angle_alpha   90.00
_cell.angle_beta   90.00
_cell.angle_gamma   90.00
#
_symmetry.space_group_name_H-M   'P 1'
#
loop_
_entity.id
_entity.type
_entity.pdbx_description
1 polymer ?
#
loop_
_entity_poly.entity_id
_entity_poly.type
_entity_poly.pdbx_seq_one_letter_code
_entity_poly.pdbx_strand_id
1 'polypeptide(L)'
;MATPTSILIIGLDFQWTAVHRADLINPAVLRGNVQRRIEDLAKVTGLETETLLVNPDKDDALDEIGNKLREGKAGKKWDGVIFGWGMRGIPDTSALFEAMVNRVKDEAPKARFMFTLAQPNHWEAIQRNFPHLKKDE
;
A
#
# COMPACT_ATOMS: atom_id res chain seq x y z
N MET A 1 14.55 -5.30 -22.42
CA MET A 1 14.55 -5.21 -20.94
C MET A 1 13.21 -5.72 -20.44
N ALA A 2 13.18 -6.52 -19.37
CA ALA A 2 11.92 -7.00 -18.78
C ALA A 2 11.11 -5.82 -18.22
N THR A 3 9.78 -5.89 -18.25
CA THR A 3 8.94 -4.86 -17.62
C THR A 3 9.08 -4.96 -16.10
N PRO A 4 9.35 -3.85 -15.39
CA PRO A 4 9.41 -3.84 -13.93
C PRO A 4 8.11 -4.35 -13.30
N THR A 5 8.23 -5.01 -12.15
CA THR A 5 7.07 -5.37 -11.31
C THR A 5 6.52 -4.10 -10.65
N SER A 6 5.25 -3.79 -10.89
CA SER A 6 4.58 -2.58 -10.41
C SER A 6 3.69 -2.86 -9.20
N ILE A 7 3.97 -2.20 -8.08
CA ILE A 7 3.26 -2.39 -6.81
C ILE A 7 2.60 -1.09 -6.34
N LEU A 8 1.28 -1.14 -6.08
CA LEU A 8 0.57 -0.07 -5.40
C LEU A 8 0.57 -0.35 -3.89
N ILE A 9 0.95 0.63 -3.08
CA ILE A 9 0.93 0.57 -1.62
C ILE A 9 -0.20 1.48 -1.14
N ILE A 10 -1.24 0.89 -0.54
CA ILE A 10 -2.37 1.65 0.00
C ILE A 10 -2.26 1.69 1.52
N GLY A 11 -2.24 2.89 2.09
CA GLY A 11 -2.18 3.14 3.53
C GLY A 11 -3.18 4.19 3.98
N LEU A 12 -3.23 4.43 5.28
CA LEU A 12 -4.01 5.54 5.83
C LEU A 12 -3.24 6.85 5.75
N ASP A 13 -3.97 7.93 5.54
CA ASP A 13 -3.43 9.27 5.63
C ASP A 13 -2.81 9.55 7.01
N PHE A 14 -1.61 10.13 7.02
CA PHE A 14 -0.87 10.36 8.25
C PHE A 14 -1.48 11.50 9.10
N GLN A 15 -2.16 12.47 8.49
CA GLN A 15 -2.85 13.52 9.25
C GLN A 15 -4.10 12.95 9.91
N TRP A 16 -4.90 12.18 9.17
CA TRP A 16 -6.03 11.44 9.74
C TRP A 16 -5.58 10.55 10.89
N THR A 17 -4.49 9.80 10.70
CA THR A 17 -3.92 8.93 11.74
C THR A 17 -3.48 9.74 12.96
N ALA A 18 -2.87 10.91 12.76
CA ALA A 18 -2.46 11.77 13.88
C ALA A 18 -3.66 12.31 14.67
N VAL A 19 -4.76 12.66 14.00
CA VAL A 19 -5.98 13.14 14.67
C VAL A 19 -6.68 12.02 15.45
N HIS A 20 -6.77 10.82 14.88
CA HIS A 20 -7.63 9.76 15.42
C HIS A 20 -6.91 8.69 16.26
N ARG A 21 -5.56 8.67 16.24
CA ARG A 21 -4.75 7.57 16.83
C ARG A 21 -3.49 8.04 17.56
N ALA A 22 -3.32 9.33 17.80
CA ALA A 22 -2.13 9.85 18.50
C ALA A 22 -1.98 9.32 19.94
N ASP A 23 -3.05 8.84 20.55
CA ASP A 23 -3.08 8.19 21.87
C ASP A 23 -2.49 6.77 21.83
N LEU A 24 -2.53 6.10 20.68
CA LEU A 24 -2.06 4.72 20.50
C LEU A 24 -0.71 4.63 19.77
N ILE A 25 -0.43 5.59 18.88
CA ILE A 25 0.73 5.55 18.00
C ILE A 25 1.34 6.95 17.89
N ASN A 26 2.68 7.05 17.97
CA ASN A 26 3.38 8.28 17.61
C ASN A 26 3.36 8.46 16.07
N PRO A 27 2.61 9.42 15.51
CA PRO A 27 2.39 9.51 14.07
C PRO A 27 3.65 9.93 13.30
N ALA A 28 4.51 10.76 13.92
CA ALA A 28 5.77 11.20 13.32
C ALA A 28 6.76 10.05 13.17
N VAL A 29 6.89 9.22 14.22
CA VAL A 29 7.74 8.02 14.20
C VAL A 29 7.20 7.00 13.19
N LEU A 30 5.89 6.77 13.18
CA LEU A 30 5.25 5.87 12.21
C LEU A 30 5.53 6.32 10.78
N ARG A 31 5.27 7.59 10.46
CA ARG A 31 5.50 8.17 9.13
C ARG A 31 6.95 8.02 8.71
N GLY A 32 7.90 8.37 9.59
CA GLY A 32 9.33 8.23 9.30
C GLY A 32 9.75 6.78 9.01
N ASN A 33 9.20 5.82 9.76
CA ASN A 33 9.50 4.40 9.54
C ASN A 33 8.90 3.87 8.24
N VAL A 34 7.64 4.20 7.92
CA VAL A 34 7.00 3.79 6.67
C VAL A 34 7.71 4.39 5.47
N GLN A 35 7.96 5.70 5.51
CA GLN A 35 8.64 6.43 4.43
C GLN A 35 10.02 5.83 4.14
N ARG A 36 10.84 5.59 5.16
CA ARG A 36 12.16 4.97 5.00
C ARG A 36 12.06 3.60 4.32
N ARG A 37 11.08 2.78 4.69
CA ARG A 37 10.89 1.46 4.07
C ARG A 37 10.44 1.54 2.62
N ILE A 38 9.64 2.54 2.25
CA ILE A 38 9.25 2.78 0.86
C ILE A 38 10.46 3.28 0.05
N GLU A 39 11.26 4.18 0.60
CA GLU A 39 12.50 4.66 -0.03
C GLU A 39 13.51 3.53 -0.28
N ASP A 40 13.60 2.56 0.62
CA ASP A 40 14.43 1.36 0.41
C ASP A 40 13.94 0.49 -0.75
N LEU A 41 12.66 0.54 -1.14
CA LEU A 41 12.13 -0.20 -2.30
C LEU A 41 12.55 0.44 -3.63
N ALA A 42 12.75 1.76 -3.67
CA ALA A 42 13.22 2.45 -4.88
C ALA A 42 14.63 2.01 -5.31
N LYS A 43 15.38 1.35 -4.42
CA LYS A 43 16.70 0.78 -4.69
C LYS A 43 16.65 -0.64 -5.28
N VAL A 44 15.48 -1.25 -5.38
CA VAL A 44 15.32 -2.62 -5.88
C VAL A 44 15.20 -2.59 -7.40
N THR A 45 16.23 -3.12 -8.08
CA THR A 45 16.22 -3.26 -9.54
C THR A 45 15.01 -4.09 -10.01
N GLY A 46 14.25 -3.54 -10.96
CA GLY A 46 13.07 -4.21 -11.54
C GLY A 46 11.79 -4.10 -10.70
N LEU A 47 11.78 -3.27 -9.67
CA LEU A 47 10.59 -2.93 -8.88
C LEU A 47 10.21 -1.46 -9.07
N GLU A 48 8.93 -1.21 -9.31
CA GLU A 48 8.35 0.13 -9.24
C GLU A 48 7.25 0.14 -8.18
N THR A 49 7.26 1.16 -7.32
CA THR A 49 6.26 1.31 -6.27
C THR A 49 5.58 2.66 -6.34
N GLU A 50 4.31 2.70 -5.98
CA GLU A 50 3.59 3.94 -5.75
C GLU A 50 2.79 3.85 -4.45
N THR A 51 2.59 4.97 -3.78
CA THR A 51 1.86 5.03 -2.52
C THR A 51 0.60 5.87 -2.67
N LEU A 52 -0.53 5.32 -2.23
CA LEU A 52 -1.79 6.02 -2.05
C LEU A 52 -2.13 6.06 -0.56
N LEU A 53 -2.27 7.26 0.00
CA LEU A 53 -2.68 7.44 1.39
C LEU A 53 -4.12 7.94 1.43
N VAL A 54 -4.98 7.17 2.08
CA VAL A 54 -6.43 7.36 2.05
C VAL A 54 -6.89 7.93 3.38
N ASN A 55 -7.70 8.99 3.33
CA ASN A 55 -8.42 9.49 4.50
C ASN A 55 -9.80 8.79 4.55
N PRO A 56 -10.09 7.97 5.58
CA PRO A 56 -11.36 7.26 5.72
C PRO A 56 -12.60 8.15 5.85
N ASP A 57 -12.44 9.39 6.31
CA ASP A 57 -13.56 10.30 6.53
C ASP A 57 -13.99 11.02 5.25
N LYS A 58 -13.30 10.81 4.14
CA LYS A 58 -13.68 11.37 2.84
C LYS A 58 -14.66 10.45 2.13
N ASP A 59 -15.76 11.03 1.68
CA ASP A 59 -16.80 10.31 0.93
C ASP A 59 -16.27 9.70 -0.39
N ASP A 60 -15.22 10.27 -0.98
CA ASP A 60 -14.62 9.83 -2.24
C ASP A 60 -13.44 8.85 -2.09
N ALA A 61 -13.13 8.40 -0.86
CA ALA A 61 -11.98 7.52 -0.58
C ALA A 61 -11.94 6.25 -1.45
N LEU A 62 -13.08 5.58 -1.64
CA LEU A 62 -13.17 4.37 -2.48
C LEU A 62 -13.08 4.66 -3.98
N ASP A 63 -13.47 5.85 -4.41
CA ASP A 63 -13.36 6.28 -5.80
C ASP A 63 -11.93 6.65 -6.14
N GLU A 64 -11.20 7.30 -5.23
CA GLU A 64 -9.77 7.55 -5.35
C GLU A 64 -8.98 6.24 -5.50
N ILE A 65 -9.27 5.25 -4.66
CA ILE A 65 -8.70 3.90 -4.77
C ILE A 65 -9.03 3.28 -6.13
N GLY A 66 -10.30 3.31 -6.53
CA GLY A 66 -10.76 2.74 -7.79
C GLY A 66 -10.09 3.39 -9.01
N ASN A 67 -10.00 4.72 -9.03
CA ASN A 67 -9.29 5.47 -10.06
C ASN A 67 -7.83 5.03 -10.13
N LYS A 68 -7.15 4.94 -8.98
CA LYS A 68 -5.73 4.56 -8.95
C LYS A 68 -5.46 3.15 -9.45
N LEU A 69 -6.37 2.22 -9.16
CA LEU A 69 -6.30 0.84 -9.65
C LEU A 69 -6.53 0.76 -11.16
N ARG A 70 -7.46 1.57 -11.69
CA ARG A 70 -7.75 1.63 -13.12
C ARG A 70 -6.62 2.24 -13.92
N GLU A 71 -6.08 3.37 -13.46
CA GLU A 71 -4.94 4.09 -14.05
C GLU A 71 -3.71 3.19 -14.17
N GLY A 72 -3.46 2.38 -13.15
CA GLY A 72 -2.27 1.54 -13.11
C GLY A 72 -0.98 2.37 -12.95
N LYS A 73 0.15 1.74 -13.25
CA LYS A 73 1.45 2.43 -13.35
C LYS A 73 1.77 2.72 -14.82
N ALA A 74 1.79 3.98 -15.20
CA ALA A 74 2.02 4.41 -16.59
C ALA A 74 1.08 3.69 -17.60
N GLY A 75 -0.20 3.53 -17.23
CA GLY A 75 -1.21 2.85 -18.03
C GLY A 75 -1.15 1.31 -17.98
N LYS A 76 -0.19 0.71 -17.28
CA LYS A 76 -0.10 -0.73 -17.07
C LYS A 76 -0.77 -1.14 -15.76
N LYS A 77 -1.52 -2.25 -15.78
CA LYS A 77 -2.15 -2.79 -14.58
C LYS A 77 -1.10 -3.16 -13.53
N TRP A 78 -1.45 -2.93 -12.25
CA TRP A 78 -0.61 -3.29 -11.11
C TRP A 78 -0.38 -4.80 -11.03
N ASP A 79 0.87 -5.21 -10.79
CA ASP A 79 1.22 -6.61 -10.54
C ASP A 79 0.85 -7.03 -9.11
N GLY A 80 0.85 -6.08 -8.18
CA GLY A 80 0.46 -6.32 -6.81
C GLY A 80 -0.02 -5.07 -6.06
N VAL A 81 -0.79 -5.31 -5.01
CA VAL A 81 -1.29 -4.28 -4.10
C VAL A 81 -0.92 -4.65 -2.67
N ILE A 82 -0.21 -3.76 -2.00
CA ILE A 82 0.04 -3.83 -0.56
C ILE A 82 -1.09 -3.09 0.17
N PHE A 83 -1.72 -3.80 1.09
CA PHE A 83 -2.60 -3.23 2.10
C PHE A 83 -1.79 -2.96 3.36
N GLY A 84 -1.55 -1.68 3.64
CA GLY A 84 -0.83 -1.24 4.85
C GLY A 84 -1.56 -1.68 6.12
N TRP A 85 -0.81 -2.10 7.14
CA TRP A 85 -1.39 -2.59 8.38
C TRP A 85 -2.38 -1.61 9.02
N GLY A 86 -2.14 -0.29 8.95
CA GLY A 86 -3.05 0.72 9.51
C GLY A 86 -4.48 0.62 8.99
N MET A 87 -4.69 0.19 7.75
CA MET A 87 -6.03 0.04 7.16
C MET A 87 -6.79 -1.17 7.73
N ARG A 88 -6.07 -2.25 8.09
CA ARG A 88 -6.65 -3.54 8.51
C ARG A 88 -6.61 -3.75 10.02
N GLY A 89 -5.64 -3.13 10.69
CA GLY A 89 -5.39 -3.29 12.13
C GLY A 89 -6.25 -2.40 13.02
N ILE A 90 -7.06 -1.52 12.42
CA ILE A 90 -7.91 -0.56 13.12
C ILE A 90 -9.38 -0.98 12.93
N PRO A 91 -10.12 -1.30 14.01
CA PRO A 91 -11.51 -1.74 13.90
C PRO A 91 -12.41 -0.76 13.12
N ASP A 92 -12.26 0.54 13.38
CA ASP A 92 -13.08 1.59 12.75
C ASP A 92 -12.91 1.68 11.23
N THR A 93 -11.80 1.16 10.67
CA THR A 93 -11.55 1.18 9.22
C THR A 93 -11.88 -0.15 8.54
N SER A 94 -12.50 -1.11 9.24
CA SER A 94 -12.78 -2.45 8.71
C SER A 94 -13.69 -2.41 7.47
N ALA A 95 -14.75 -1.60 7.49
CA ALA A 95 -15.67 -1.46 6.36
C ALA A 95 -14.96 -0.90 5.12
N LEU A 96 -14.10 0.11 5.30
CA LEU A 96 -13.27 0.65 4.22
C LEU A 96 -12.28 -0.41 3.70
N PHE A 97 -11.65 -1.17 4.60
CA PHE A 97 -10.73 -2.23 4.22
C PHE A 97 -11.42 -3.31 3.37
N GLU A 98 -12.59 -3.79 3.78
CA GLU A 98 -13.37 -4.78 3.04
C GLU A 98 -13.79 -4.24 1.66
N ALA A 99 -14.32 -3.02 1.61
CA ALA A 99 -14.73 -2.39 0.36
C ALA A 99 -13.55 -2.18 -0.59
N MET A 100 -12.37 -1.80 -0.06
CA MET A 100 -11.15 -1.70 -0.85
C MET A 100 -10.71 -3.07 -1.39
N VAL A 101 -10.70 -4.13 -0.58
CA VAL A 101 -10.31 -5.47 -1.05
C VAL A 101 -11.20 -5.92 -2.21
N ASN A 102 -12.50 -5.71 -2.11
CA ASN A 102 -13.45 -5.99 -3.19
C ASN A 102 -13.17 -5.11 -4.41
N ARG A 103 -12.91 -3.82 -4.22
CA ARG A 103 -12.55 -2.90 -5.32
C ARG A 103 -11.27 -3.33 -6.04
N VAL A 104 -10.24 -3.78 -5.33
CA VAL A 104 -9.00 -4.30 -5.96
C VAL A 104 -9.30 -5.55 -6.77
N LYS A 105 -10.13 -6.45 -6.25
CA LYS A 105 -10.56 -7.66 -6.97
C LYS A 105 -11.25 -7.31 -8.29
N ASP A 106 -12.07 -6.28 -8.31
CA ASP A 106 -12.83 -5.87 -9.50
C ASP A 106 -11.96 -5.11 -10.52
N GLU A 107 -11.15 -4.15 -10.06
CA GLU A 107 -10.42 -3.22 -10.94
C GLU A 107 -9.01 -3.72 -11.34
N ALA A 108 -8.42 -4.57 -10.50
CA ALA A 108 -7.08 -5.14 -10.69
C ALA A 108 -7.08 -6.66 -10.37
N PRO A 109 -7.91 -7.48 -11.04
CA PRO A 109 -8.13 -8.90 -10.69
C PRO A 109 -6.88 -9.80 -10.78
N LYS A 110 -5.82 -9.34 -11.45
CA LYS A 110 -4.55 -10.06 -11.59
C LYS A 110 -3.50 -9.66 -10.55
N ALA A 111 -3.74 -8.58 -9.79
CA ALA A 111 -2.80 -8.10 -8.80
C ALA A 111 -2.72 -9.05 -7.62
N ARG A 112 -1.51 -9.35 -7.15
CA ARG A 112 -1.31 -10.12 -5.91
C ARG A 112 -1.64 -9.25 -4.70
N PHE A 113 -2.44 -9.81 -3.79
CA PHE A 113 -2.78 -9.14 -2.53
C PHE A 113 -1.67 -9.40 -1.51
N MET A 114 -1.14 -8.32 -0.94
CA MET A 114 -0.02 -8.37 -0.02
C MET A 114 -0.35 -7.59 1.24
N PHE A 115 0.03 -8.13 2.39
CA PHE A 115 -0.28 -7.54 3.69
C PHE A 115 1.01 -7.32 4.46
N THR A 116 1.19 -6.10 4.97
CA THR A 116 2.25 -5.80 5.92
C THR A 116 1.85 -6.16 7.35
N LEU A 117 2.86 -6.30 8.20
CA LEU A 117 2.69 -6.45 9.65
C LEU A 117 2.56 -5.08 10.31
N ALA A 118 2.24 -5.07 11.61
CA ALA A 118 2.21 -3.84 12.41
C ALA A 118 3.54 -3.08 12.35
N GLN A 119 4.65 -3.83 12.33
CA GLN A 119 5.96 -3.26 12.01
C GLN A 119 6.14 -3.21 10.48
N PRO A 120 6.57 -2.07 9.91
CA PRO A 120 6.75 -1.93 8.47
C PRO A 120 7.72 -2.97 7.87
N ASN A 121 7.20 -3.87 7.03
CA ASN A 121 7.93 -4.96 6.39
C ASN A 121 7.58 -5.12 4.89
N HIS A 122 7.50 -4.00 4.18
CA HIS A 122 7.06 -3.94 2.78
C HIS A 122 7.89 -4.85 1.87
N TRP A 123 9.21 -4.87 2.05
CA TRP A 123 10.10 -5.72 1.24
C TRP A 123 9.79 -7.20 1.42
N GLU A 124 9.64 -7.65 2.65
CA GLU A 124 9.35 -9.05 2.97
C GLU A 124 7.98 -9.46 2.39
N ALA A 125 7.00 -8.54 2.42
CA ALA A 125 5.70 -8.78 1.79
C ALA A 125 5.79 -8.94 0.27
N ILE A 126 6.58 -8.09 -0.38
CA ILE A 126 6.86 -8.18 -1.82
C ILE A 126 7.62 -9.46 -2.14
N GLN A 127 8.68 -9.78 -1.41
CA GLN A 127 9.55 -10.92 -1.68
C GLN A 127 8.83 -12.26 -1.58
N ARG A 128 7.89 -12.43 -0.63
CA ARG A 128 7.05 -13.64 -0.55
C ARG A 128 6.18 -13.85 -1.79
N ASN A 129 5.89 -12.78 -2.53
CA ASN A 129 5.01 -12.79 -3.70
C ASN A 129 5.77 -12.66 -5.02
N PHE A 130 6.97 -12.09 -5.02
CA PHE A 130 7.78 -11.86 -6.21
C PHE A 130 9.23 -12.29 -5.92
N PRO A 131 9.47 -13.62 -5.75
CA PRO A 131 10.77 -14.14 -5.28
C PRO A 131 11.92 -13.95 -6.29
N HIS A 132 11.60 -13.58 -7.53
CA HIS A 132 12.57 -13.21 -8.56
C HIS A 132 13.20 -11.84 -8.31
N LEU A 133 12.54 -10.94 -7.55
CA LEU A 133 13.13 -9.67 -7.15
C LEU A 133 14.20 -9.89 -6.08
N LYS A 134 15.31 -9.15 -6.19
CA LYS A 134 16.44 -9.18 -5.26
C LYS A 134 16.80 -7.74 -4.86
N LYS A 135 17.18 -7.55 -3.60
CA LYS A 135 17.87 -6.34 -3.17
C LYS A 135 19.32 -6.48 -3.58
N ASP A 136 19.87 -5.43 -4.15
CA ASP A 136 21.32 -5.33 -4.34
C ASP A 136 21.97 -5.27 -2.95
N GLU A 137 23.02 -6.07 -2.74
CA GLU A 137 23.75 -6.18 -1.46
C GLU A 137 24.61 -4.95 -1.17
#